data_AF-A0A401M7A2-F1
#
_entry.id   AF-A0A401M7A2-F1
#
_cell.length_a   1.000
_cell.length_b   1.000
_cell.length_c   1.000
_cell.angle_alpha   90.00
_cell.angle_beta   90.00
_cell.angle_gamma   90.00
#
_symmetry.space_group_name_H-M   'P 1'
#
loop_
_entity.id
_entity.type
_entity.pdbx_description
1 polymer ?
#
loop_
_entity_poly.entity_id
_entity_poly.type
_entity_poly.pdbx_seq_one_letter_code
_entity_poly.pdbx_strand_id
1 'polypeptide(L)'
;MEHDWQVYADNAIAWARRGLGTTAYTSLCLAFVEDAYERPNHLEIFGGDFARESAELYGARNSSGTPPTGAFVFYDNTGELLGRRQNWGHVGLCIGDGQVIRAWDRVRIDHCLEIQNLVAPSGWDSPRWIGWAPVERIFQGCRPKDWTDVGDAAAAAQRMAAARFGDGSGQM
;
A
#
# COMPACT_ATOMS: atom_id res chain seq x y z
N MET A 1 12.06 -9.73 -22.53
CA MET A 1 10.77 -9.00 -22.47
C MET A 1 11.12 -7.62 -21.96
N GLU A 2 11.09 -6.63 -22.84
CA GLU A 2 11.18 -5.24 -22.42
C GLU A 2 9.89 -4.95 -21.66
N HIS A 3 10.02 -4.63 -20.38
CA HIS A 3 8.86 -4.37 -19.54
C HIS A 3 8.50 -2.91 -19.70
N ASP A 4 7.28 -2.65 -20.14
CA ASP A 4 6.74 -1.30 -20.14
C ASP A 4 6.25 -0.97 -18.73
N TRP A 5 7.20 -0.61 -17.86
CA TRP A 5 6.93 -0.23 -16.47
C TRP A 5 5.95 0.94 -16.38
N GLN A 6 5.92 1.80 -17.41
CA GLN A 6 4.99 2.91 -17.46
C GLN A 6 3.56 2.41 -17.63
N VAL A 7 3.30 1.46 -18.54
CA VAL A 7 1.97 0.85 -18.70
C VAL A 7 1.49 0.20 -17.40
N TYR A 8 2.35 -0.52 -16.68
CA TYR A 8 1.96 -1.14 -15.42
C TYR A 8 1.66 -0.11 -14.33
N ALA A 9 2.45 0.96 -14.25
CA ALA A 9 2.20 2.07 -13.34
C ALA A 9 0.90 2.80 -13.68
N ASP A 10 0.64 3.07 -14.96
CA ASP A 10 -0.58 3.74 -15.42
C ASP A 10 -1.84 2.91 -15.10
N ASN A 11 -1.79 1.60 -15.35
CA ASN A 11 -2.84 0.66 -14.98
C ASN A 11 -3.10 0.67 -13.47
N ALA A 12 -2.03 0.66 -12.66
CA ALA A 12 -2.13 0.68 -11.22
C ALA A 12 -2.70 2.00 -10.68
N ILE A 13 -2.26 3.13 -11.23
CA ILE A 13 -2.77 4.45 -10.87
C ILE A 13 -4.24 4.57 -11.25
N ALA A 14 -4.63 4.13 -12.45
CA ALA A 14 -6.02 4.12 -12.88
C ALA A 14 -6.89 3.25 -11.97
N TRP A 15 -6.39 2.08 -11.57
CA TRP A 15 -7.08 1.21 -10.61
C TRP A 15 -7.22 1.88 -9.25
N ALA A 16 -6.14 2.43 -8.69
CA ALA A 16 -6.14 3.06 -7.39
C ALA A 16 -7.08 4.27 -7.35
N ARG A 17 -7.11 5.08 -8.43
CA ARG A 17 -8.02 6.23 -8.56
C ARG A 17 -9.50 5.82 -8.54
N ARG A 18 -9.87 4.68 -9.12
CA ARG A 18 -11.25 4.15 -9.01
C ARG A 18 -11.63 3.78 -7.58
N GLY A 19 -10.65 3.48 -6.73
CA GLY A 19 -10.84 3.17 -5.32
C GLY A 19 -10.96 4.40 -4.40
N LEU A 20 -10.84 5.64 -4.90
CA LEU A 20 -10.88 6.83 -4.05
C LEU A 20 -12.12 6.87 -3.16
N GLY A 21 -11.91 7.18 -1.88
CA GLY A 21 -12.96 7.27 -0.86
C GLY A 21 -13.39 5.94 -0.24
N THR A 22 -13.02 4.79 -0.81
CA THR A 22 -13.35 3.49 -0.21
C THR A 22 -12.67 3.29 1.14
N THR A 23 -13.35 2.60 2.04
CA THR A 23 -12.84 2.17 3.36
C THR A 23 -12.55 0.67 3.39
N ALA A 24 -12.66 -0.03 2.26
CA ALA A 24 -12.43 -1.47 2.19
C ALA A 24 -10.99 -1.88 2.57
N TYR A 25 -10.04 -0.96 2.42
CA TYR A 25 -8.62 -1.14 2.71
C TYR A 25 -8.17 -0.44 4.00
N THR A 26 -9.09 -0.15 4.93
CA THR A 26 -8.72 0.42 6.23
C THR A 26 -7.70 -0.46 6.94
N SER A 27 -6.59 0.12 7.37
CA SER A 27 -5.43 -0.57 7.97
C SER A 27 -4.74 -1.61 7.07
N LEU A 28 -5.05 -1.65 5.77
CA LEU A 28 -4.51 -2.57 4.77
C LEU A 28 -3.74 -1.81 3.66
N CYS A 29 -2.92 -0.83 4.06
CA CYS A 29 -2.19 0.03 3.13
C CYS A 29 -1.32 -0.73 2.12
N LEU A 30 -0.64 -1.80 2.56
CA LEU A 30 0.21 -2.62 1.70
C LEU A 30 -0.63 -3.38 0.67
N ALA A 31 -1.63 -4.15 1.14
CA ALA A 31 -2.54 -4.88 0.25
C ALA A 31 -3.22 -3.97 -0.78
N PHE A 32 -3.53 -2.71 -0.42
CA PHE A 32 -4.08 -1.74 -1.38
C PHE A 32 -3.12 -1.42 -2.52
N VAL A 33 -1.86 -1.10 -2.22
CA VAL A 33 -0.89 -0.74 -3.26
C VAL A 33 -0.42 -1.96 -4.06
N GLU A 34 -0.41 -3.14 -3.44
CA GLU A 34 -0.17 -4.41 -4.13
C GLU A 34 -1.32 -4.74 -5.08
N ASP A 35 -2.57 -4.78 -4.60
CA ASP A 35 -3.75 -5.01 -5.45
C ASP A 35 -3.83 -4.00 -6.62
N ALA A 36 -3.41 -2.76 -6.40
CA ALA A 36 -3.34 -1.75 -7.44
C ALA A 36 -2.43 -2.16 -8.60
N TYR A 37 -1.26 -2.75 -8.32
CA TYR A 37 -0.40 -3.28 -9.37
C TYR A 37 -0.86 -4.65 -9.87
N GLU A 38 -1.24 -5.53 -8.97
CA GLU A 38 -1.45 -6.95 -9.25
C GLU A 38 -2.68 -7.21 -10.10
N ARG A 39 -3.82 -6.60 -9.73
CA ARG A 39 -5.11 -6.90 -10.34
C ARG A 39 -5.24 -6.46 -11.79
N PRO A 40 -4.98 -5.18 -12.14
CA PRO A 40 -5.14 -4.74 -13.53
C PRO A 40 -4.04 -5.28 -14.44
N ASN A 41 -2.91 -5.74 -13.90
CA ASN A 41 -1.80 -6.27 -14.68
C ASN A 41 -1.71 -7.82 -14.66
N HIS A 42 -2.64 -8.52 -13.99
CA HIS A 42 -2.70 -9.99 -13.90
C HIS A 42 -1.41 -10.63 -13.36
N LEU A 43 -0.86 -10.03 -12.31
CA LEU A 43 0.41 -10.42 -11.71
C LEU A 43 0.24 -10.56 -10.19
N GLU A 44 1.22 -11.18 -9.56
CA GLU A 44 1.45 -11.20 -8.12
C GLU A 44 2.87 -10.69 -7.87
N ILE A 45 2.99 -9.66 -7.05
CA ILE A 45 4.26 -9.11 -6.60
C ILE A 45 4.62 -9.70 -5.24
N PHE A 46 5.91 -9.70 -4.92
CA PHE A 46 6.41 -10.28 -3.68
C PHE A 46 6.71 -9.18 -2.69
N GLY A 47 6.02 -9.18 -1.55
CA GLY A 47 6.19 -8.26 -0.42
C GLY A 47 6.31 -9.00 0.91
N GLY A 48 6.38 -8.24 2.01
CA GLY A 48 6.29 -8.76 3.38
C GLY A 48 4.84 -8.77 3.90
N ASP A 49 4.65 -9.12 5.17
CA ASP A 49 3.32 -9.20 5.80
C ASP A 49 2.73 -7.82 6.14
N PHE A 50 3.56 -6.79 6.16
CA PHE A 50 3.20 -5.40 6.44
C PHE A 50 4.18 -4.40 5.81
N ALA A 51 3.77 -3.14 5.69
CA ALA A 51 4.48 -2.12 4.90
C ALA A 51 5.94 -1.90 5.34
N ARG A 52 6.25 -1.96 6.65
CA ARG A 52 7.62 -1.82 7.14
C ARG A 52 8.53 -2.95 6.66
N GLU A 53 8.06 -4.19 6.66
CA GLU A 53 8.81 -5.34 6.15
C GLU A 53 9.03 -5.22 4.64
N SER A 54 8.00 -4.86 3.87
CA SER A 54 8.14 -4.59 2.43
C SER A 54 9.15 -3.46 2.15
N ALA A 55 9.19 -2.41 2.97
CA ALA A 55 10.18 -1.35 2.84
C ALA A 55 11.62 -1.85 3.01
N GLU A 56 11.86 -2.81 3.91
CA GLU A 56 13.16 -3.45 4.11
C GLU A 56 13.51 -4.36 2.92
N LEU A 57 12.58 -5.22 2.51
CA LEU A 57 12.76 -6.12 1.38
C LEU A 57 13.08 -5.35 0.10
N TYR A 58 12.35 -4.27 -0.20
CA TYR A 58 12.60 -3.44 -1.37
C TYR A 58 13.79 -2.50 -1.22
N GLY A 59 14.39 -2.38 -0.05
CA GLY A 59 15.51 -1.47 0.19
C GLY A 59 15.11 0.01 0.03
N ALA A 60 13.89 0.38 0.46
CA ALA A 60 13.33 1.72 0.24
C ALA A 60 14.21 2.86 0.78
N ARG A 61 14.99 2.61 1.84
CA ARG A 61 15.94 3.58 2.42
C ARG A 61 17.07 3.97 1.47
N ASN A 62 17.33 3.19 0.44
CA ASN A 62 18.37 3.46 -0.55
C ASN A 62 17.95 4.52 -1.57
N SER A 63 16.65 4.86 -1.61
CA SER A 63 16.12 5.88 -2.51
C SER A 63 15.60 7.06 -1.70
N SER A 64 16.01 8.26 -2.10
CA SER A 64 15.63 9.53 -1.47
C SER A 64 15.20 10.54 -2.54
N GLY A 65 14.82 11.75 -2.11
CA GLY A 65 14.30 12.77 -3.02
C GLY A 65 12.89 12.46 -3.52
N THR A 66 12.53 13.09 -4.64
CA THR A 66 11.19 12.98 -5.22
C THR A 66 10.97 11.57 -5.80
N PRO A 67 9.97 10.81 -5.34
CA PRO A 67 9.67 9.49 -5.89
C PRO A 67 9.14 9.63 -7.33
N PRO A 68 9.61 8.79 -8.27
CA PRO A 68 9.03 8.76 -9.62
C PRO A 68 7.59 8.20 -9.57
N THR A 69 6.79 8.52 -10.59
CA THR A 69 5.45 7.93 -10.79
C THR A 69 5.54 6.40 -10.77
N GLY A 70 4.60 5.76 -10.09
CA GLY A 70 4.58 4.31 -9.89
C GLY A 70 5.39 3.80 -8.70
N ALA A 71 6.29 4.59 -8.12
CA ALA A 71 7.06 4.13 -6.96
C ALA A 71 6.16 3.87 -5.74
N PHE A 72 6.53 2.87 -4.93
CA PHE A 72 5.98 2.72 -3.58
C PHE A 72 6.75 3.63 -2.63
N VAL A 73 6.01 4.41 -1.84
CA VAL A 73 6.55 5.40 -0.91
C VAL A 73 6.27 4.96 0.51
N PHE A 74 7.32 4.79 1.31
CA PHE A 74 7.26 4.14 2.61
C PHE A 74 7.50 5.09 3.77
N TYR A 75 6.82 4.80 4.88
CA TYR A 75 6.92 5.52 6.13
C TYR A 75 7.05 4.54 7.29
N ASP A 76 7.84 4.89 8.30
CA ASP A 76 7.81 4.24 9.60
C ASP A 76 6.51 4.71 10.27
N ASN A 77 5.74 3.77 10.81
CA ASN A 77 4.50 4.07 11.49
C ASN A 77 4.28 3.03 12.59
N THR A 78 4.58 3.45 13.82
CA THR A 78 4.51 2.60 15.00
C THR A 78 3.17 2.78 15.68
N GLY A 79 2.51 1.67 15.98
CA GLY A 79 1.25 1.73 16.71
C GLY A 79 0.78 0.38 17.19
N GLU A 80 -0.32 0.40 17.92
CA GLU A 80 -0.98 -0.80 18.42
C GLU A 80 -1.90 -1.39 17.36
N LEU A 81 -1.65 -2.65 17.01
CA LEU A 81 -2.49 -3.44 16.13
C LEU A 81 -2.38 -4.91 16.56
N LEU A 82 -3.50 -5.65 16.58
CA LEU A 82 -3.53 -7.07 17.00
C LEU A 82 -2.89 -7.32 18.38
N GLY A 83 -3.11 -6.41 19.34
CA GLY A 83 -2.55 -6.51 20.69
C GLY A 83 -1.02 -6.33 20.77
N ARG A 84 -0.37 -5.90 19.69
CA ARG A 84 1.07 -5.66 19.63
C ARG A 84 1.37 -4.25 19.18
N ARG A 85 2.20 -3.55 19.95
CA ARG A 85 2.81 -2.29 19.54
C ARG A 85 4.10 -2.56 18.78
N GLN A 86 4.17 -2.18 17.50
CA GLN A 86 5.39 -2.22 16.70
C GLN A 86 5.31 -1.28 15.51
N ASN A 87 6.42 -1.14 14.79
CA ASN A 87 6.46 -0.44 13.52
C ASN A 87 5.86 -1.30 12.41
N TRP A 88 4.58 -1.09 12.13
CA TRP A 88 3.87 -1.74 11.02
C TRP A 88 4.17 -1.06 9.68
N GLY A 89 4.63 0.19 9.74
CA GLY A 89 4.89 1.02 8.58
C GLY A 89 3.62 1.52 7.90
N HIS A 90 3.81 2.35 6.89
CA HIS A 90 2.75 2.80 6.00
C HIS A 90 3.30 2.92 4.57
N VAL A 91 2.47 2.66 3.56
CA VAL A 91 2.87 2.77 2.14
C VAL A 91 1.80 3.46 1.29
N GLY A 92 2.25 4.23 0.29
CA GLY A 92 1.41 4.78 -0.77
C GLY A 92 2.01 4.58 -2.15
N LEU A 93 1.18 4.60 -3.19
CA LEU A 93 1.60 4.56 -4.59
C LEU A 93 1.79 5.99 -5.11
N CYS A 94 2.99 6.33 -5.58
CA CYS A 94 3.28 7.62 -6.19
C CYS A 94 2.54 7.77 -7.52
N ILE A 95 1.81 8.87 -7.69
CA ILE A 95 1.01 9.15 -8.90
C ILE A 95 1.56 10.34 -9.71
N GLY A 96 2.77 10.80 -9.37
CA GLY A 96 3.42 11.98 -9.95
C GLY A 96 3.35 13.21 -9.05
N ASP A 97 4.22 14.19 -9.31
CA ASP A 97 4.24 15.51 -8.65
C ASP A 97 4.23 15.48 -7.11
N GLY A 98 4.92 14.49 -6.52
CA GLY A 98 4.97 14.30 -5.08
C GLY A 98 3.66 13.83 -4.46
N GLN A 99 2.64 13.50 -5.25
CA GLN A 99 1.37 12.96 -4.77
C GLN A 99 1.44 11.44 -4.61
N VAL A 100 0.83 10.93 -3.55
CA VAL A 100 0.65 9.49 -3.33
C VAL A 100 -0.80 9.16 -3.06
N ILE A 101 -1.28 8.09 -3.68
CA ILE A 101 -2.57 7.48 -3.32
C ILE A 101 -2.35 6.35 -2.31
N ARG A 102 -3.10 6.38 -1.22
CA ARG A 102 -2.87 5.52 -0.06
C ARG A 102 -4.15 5.20 0.71
N ALA A 103 -4.18 4.06 1.39
CA ALA A 103 -5.26 3.69 2.31
C ALA A 103 -4.79 3.85 3.77
N TRP A 104 -5.48 4.64 4.62
CA TRP A 104 -5.36 4.57 6.09
C TRP A 104 -6.67 4.11 6.71
N ASP A 105 -7.62 5.04 6.68
CA ASP A 105 -9.00 5.00 7.13
C ASP A 105 -9.93 4.97 5.91
N ARG A 106 -9.47 5.61 4.84
CA ARG A 106 -10.02 5.58 3.50
C ARG A 106 -8.89 5.72 2.48
N VAL A 107 -9.18 5.39 1.23
CA VAL A 107 -8.30 5.69 0.11
C VAL A 107 -8.38 7.18 -0.21
N ARG A 108 -7.23 7.86 -0.18
CA ARG A 108 -7.11 9.28 -0.50
C ARG A 108 -5.76 9.61 -1.14
N ILE A 109 -5.68 10.81 -1.70
CA ILE A 109 -4.44 11.35 -2.25
C ILE A 109 -3.92 12.40 -1.27
N ASP A 110 -2.66 12.26 -0.88
CA ASP A 110 -1.94 13.22 -0.06
C ASP A 110 -0.61 13.56 -0.74
N HIS A 111 -0.05 14.73 -0.42
CA HIS A 111 1.35 14.99 -0.75
C HIS A 111 2.26 14.14 0.13
N CYS A 112 3.27 13.53 -0.46
CA CYS A 112 4.04 12.47 0.16
C CYS A 112 4.81 12.94 1.40
N LEU A 113 5.27 14.19 1.45
CA LEU A 113 5.92 14.75 2.64
C LEU A 113 4.93 15.17 3.73
N GLU A 114 3.69 15.52 3.36
CA GLU A 114 2.65 15.99 4.29
C GLU A 114 2.02 14.86 5.09
N ILE A 115 2.18 13.61 4.65
CA ILE A 115 1.70 12.44 5.39
C ILE A 115 2.29 12.38 6.81
N GLN A 116 3.49 12.92 7.01
CA GLN A 116 4.14 12.96 8.32
C GLN A 116 3.46 13.92 9.31
N ASN A 117 2.71 14.90 8.78
CA ASN A 117 2.00 15.91 9.56
C ASN A 117 0.57 15.48 9.90
N LEU A 118 0.16 14.29 9.47
CA LEU A 118 -1.16 13.77 9.77
C LEU A 118 -1.30 13.46 11.25
N VAL A 119 -2.48 13.77 11.78
CA VAL A 119 -2.89 13.34 13.11
C VAL A 119 -3.05 11.82 13.08
N ALA A 120 -2.18 11.13 13.80
CA ALA A 120 -2.28 9.69 13.96
C ALA A 120 -3.49 9.34 14.85
N PRO A 121 -4.17 8.22 14.59
CA PRO A 121 -5.21 7.72 15.49
C PRO A 121 -4.62 7.39 16.86
N SER A 122 -5.48 7.30 17.88
CA SER A 122 -5.05 6.93 19.24
C SER A 122 -4.26 5.61 19.22
N GLY A 123 -3.14 5.57 19.95
CA GLY A 123 -2.25 4.42 20.01
C GLY A 123 -1.23 4.33 18.85
N TRP A 124 -1.23 5.29 17.91
CA TRP A 124 -0.27 5.37 16.81
C TRP A 124 0.60 6.62 16.90
N ASP A 125 1.86 6.47 16.51
CA ASP A 125 2.79 7.57 16.30
C ASP A 125 2.53 8.20 14.92
N SER A 126 2.92 9.46 14.74
CA SER A 126 2.88 10.08 13.41
C SER A 126 3.81 9.36 12.42
N PRO A 127 3.42 9.22 11.14
CA PRO A 127 4.27 8.58 10.14
C PRO A 127 5.58 9.35 9.95
N ARG A 128 6.66 8.64 9.66
CA ARG A 128 7.98 9.23 9.35
C ARG A 128 8.48 8.71 8.03
N TRP A 129 8.85 9.60 7.12
CA TRP A 129 9.35 9.22 5.80
C TRP A 129 10.58 8.30 5.89
N ILE A 130 10.55 7.20 5.14
CA ILE A 130 11.69 6.27 5.02
C ILE A 130 12.43 6.51 3.70
N GLY A 131 11.67 6.56 2.60
CA GLY A 131 12.19 6.49 1.24
C GLY A 131 11.17 5.83 0.31
N TRP A 132 11.63 5.39 -0.85
CA TRP A 132 10.76 4.81 -1.88
C TRP A 132 11.41 3.65 -2.63
N ALA A 133 10.59 2.78 -3.21
CA ALA A 133 11.02 1.67 -4.06
C ALA A 133 10.56 1.90 -5.52
N PRO A 134 11.45 1.79 -6.52
CA PRO A 134 11.10 1.92 -7.93
C PRO A 134 10.25 0.74 -8.41
N VAL A 135 9.51 0.95 -9.52
CA VAL A 135 8.65 -0.07 -10.14
C VAL A 135 9.44 -1.34 -10.45
N GLU A 136 10.64 -1.20 -10.99
CA GLU A 136 11.53 -2.31 -11.32
C GLU A 136 11.86 -3.18 -10.11
N ARG A 137 12.03 -2.56 -8.93
CA ARG A 137 12.32 -3.29 -7.70
C ARG A 137 11.09 -4.02 -7.17
N ILE A 138 9.92 -3.39 -7.25
CA ILE A 138 8.62 -3.95 -6.83
C ILE A 138 8.28 -5.18 -7.66
N PHE A 139 8.51 -5.13 -8.96
CA PHE A 139 8.23 -6.22 -9.89
C PHE A 139 9.30 -7.31 -9.92
N GLN A 140 10.41 -7.15 -9.21
CA GLN A 140 11.47 -8.15 -9.20
C GLN A 140 10.97 -9.47 -8.61
N GLY A 141 10.90 -10.49 -9.47
CA GLY A 141 10.45 -11.83 -9.11
C GLY A 141 8.94 -12.03 -9.23
N CYS A 142 8.16 -11.04 -9.67
CA CYS A 142 6.71 -11.16 -9.84
C CYS A 142 6.34 -12.34 -10.76
N ARG A 143 5.14 -12.88 -10.59
CA ARG A 143 4.62 -13.97 -11.42
C ARG A 143 3.23 -13.66 -11.94
N PRO A 144 2.83 -14.23 -13.09
CA PRO A 144 1.44 -14.16 -13.54
C PRO A 144 0.48 -14.72 -12.50
N LYS A 145 -0.67 -14.07 -12.33
CA LYS A 145 -1.76 -14.53 -11.46
C LYS A 145 -3.10 -14.16 -12.05
N ASP A 146 -3.99 -15.15 -12.12
CA ASP A 146 -5.40 -14.92 -12.39
C ASP A 146 -6.12 -14.57 -11.08
N TRP A 147 -6.77 -13.42 -11.06
CA TRP A 147 -7.48 -12.90 -9.89
C TRP A 147 -8.99 -13.21 -9.93
N THR A 148 -9.47 -13.88 -10.99
CA THR A 148 -10.90 -14.15 -11.21
C THR A 148 -11.51 -14.91 -10.03
N ASP A 149 -10.85 -15.95 -9.53
CA ASP A 149 -11.35 -16.77 -8.41
C ASP A 149 -11.34 -16.04 -7.06
N VAL A 150 -10.53 -14.98 -6.92
CA VAL A 150 -10.48 -14.15 -5.71
C VAL A 150 -11.67 -13.17 -5.67
N GLY A 151 -12.23 -12.84 -6.84
CA GLY A 151 -13.36 -11.94 -7.00
C GLY A 151 -12.98 -10.47 -6.80
N ASP A 152 -13.99 -9.66 -6.47
CA ASP A 152 -13.84 -8.22 -6.27
C ASP A 152 -12.81 -7.88 -5.18
N ALA A 153 -12.04 -6.83 -5.44
CA ALA A 153 -10.91 -6.42 -4.62
C ALA A 153 -11.33 -5.85 -3.27
N ALA A 154 -12.33 -4.97 -3.27
CA ALA A 154 -12.85 -4.40 -2.04
C ALA A 154 -13.46 -5.50 -1.16
N ALA A 155 -14.23 -6.42 -1.76
CA ALA A 155 -14.77 -7.57 -1.03
C ALA A 155 -13.66 -8.49 -0.48
N ALA A 156 -12.60 -8.74 -1.24
CA ALA A 156 -11.45 -9.52 -0.78
C ALA A 156 -10.71 -8.83 0.38
N ALA A 157 -10.47 -7.53 0.28
CA ALA A 157 -9.86 -6.73 1.34
C ALA A 157 -10.70 -6.72 2.62
N GLN A 158 -12.03 -6.62 2.50
CA GLN A 158 -12.95 -6.72 3.63
C GLN A 158 -12.90 -8.10 4.29
N ARG A 159 -12.85 -9.19 3.52
CA ARG A 159 -12.66 -10.55 4.07
C ARG A 159 -11.32 -10.68 4.79
N MET A 160 -10.25 -10.11 4.23
CA MET A 160 -8.93 -10.08 4.86
C MET A 160 -8.96 -9.29 6.18
N ALA A 161 -9.61 -8.13 6.19
CA ALA A 161 -9.79 -7.33 7.39
C ALA A 161 -10.58 -8.11 8.47
N ALA A 162 -11.68 -8.76 8.10
CA ALA A 162 -12.49 -9.56 9.02
C ALA A 162 -11.70 -10.76 9.58
N ALA A 163 -10.92 -11.45 8.74
CA ALA A 163 -10.07 -12.55 9.18
C ALA A 163 -8.93 -12.09 10.11
N ARG A 164 -8.38 -10.89 9.87
CA ARG A 164 -7.25 -10.35 10.63
C ARG A 164 -7.67 -9.69 11.93
N PHE A 165 -8.77 -8.94 11.94
CA PHE A 165 -9.20 -8.11 13.06
C PHE A 165 -10.45 -8.63 13.78
N GLY A 166 -11.08 -9.70 13.26
CA GLY A 166 -12.43 -10.11 13.65
C GLY A 166 -13.49 -9.32 12.87
N ASP A 167 -14.72 -9.81 12.89
CA ASP A 167 -15.90 -9.19 12.27
C ASP A 167 -16.47 -7.99 13.07
N GLY A 168 -15.83 -7.63 14.20
CA GLY A 168 -16.32 -6.61 15.11
C GLY A 168 -17.63 -6.98 15.81
N SER A 169 -18.09 -8.25 15.72
CA SER A 169 -19.36 -8.70 16.34
C SER A 169 -19.24 -9.08 17.81
N GLY A 170 -18.02 -9.03 18.37
CA GLY A 170 -17.77 -9.25 19.79
C GLY A 170 -17.72 -7.96 20.60
N GLN A 171 -18.87 -7.32 20.83
CA GLN A 171 -19.27 -6.63 22.09
C GLN A 171 -20.48 -5.70 21.85
N MET A 172 -21.67 -6.20 22.18
CA MET A 172 -22.67 -5.52 23.01
C MET A 172 -23.46 -6.58 23.77
#